data_AF-A0A962Q442-F1
#
_entry.id   AF-A0A962Q442-F1
#
_cell.length_a   1.000
_cell.length_b   1.000
_cell.length_c   1.000
_cell.angle_alpha   90.00
_cell.angle_beta   90.00
_cell.angle_gamma   90.00
#
_symmetry.space_group_name_H-M   'P 1'
#
loop_
_entity.id
_entity.type
_entity.pdbx_description
1 polymer ?
#
loop_
_entity_poly.entity_id
_entity_poly.type
_entity_poly.pdbx_seq_one_letter_code
_entity_poly.pdbx_strand_id
1 'polypeptide(L)' 'PVPSGQERLSEAAKHGFKRAIVPRGNAPKGEIKGMQVIAVAKLSEALDALD' A
#
# COMPACT_ATOMS: atom_id res chain seq x y z
N PRO A 1 5.51 7.57 8.49
CA PRO A 1 4.32 6.73 8.74
C PRO A 1 3.07 7.59 8.71
N VAL A 2 1.98 7.13 8.08
CA VAL A 2 0.77 7.94 7.91
C VAL A 2 -0.35 7.33 8.78
N PRO A 3 -1.12 8.12 9.56
CA PRO A 3 -2.20 7.60 10.40
C PRO A 3 -3.23 6.78 9.60
N SER A 4 -3.88 5.79 10.23
CA SER A 4 -4.97 4.98 9.64
C SER A 4 -4.63 4.35 8.27
N GLY A 5 -3.43 3.78 8.15
CA GLY A 5 -2.97 3.17 6.90
C GLY A 5 -3.84 2.01 6.43
N GLN A 6 -4.28 1.16 7.36
CA GLN A 6 -5.02 -0.05 7.05
C GLN A 6 -6.44 0.26 6.57
N GLU A 7 -7.13 1.21 7.21
CA GLU A 7 -8.46 1.64 6.81
C GLU A 7 -8.43 2.26 5.40
N ARG A 8 -7.44 3.12 5.11
CA ARG A 8 -7.31 3.72 3.78
C ARG A 8 -7.10 2.70 2.67
N LEU A 9 -6.25 1.70 2.91
CA LEU A 9 -6.02 0.64 1.92
C LEU A 9 -7.28 -0.21 1.70
N SER A 10 -8.04 -0.48 2.76
CA SER A 10 -9.28 -1.25 2.68
C SER A 10 -10.35 -0.51 1.88
N GLU A 11 -10.51 0.80 2.09
CA GLU A 11 -11.42 1.63 1.29
C GLU A 11 -10.97 1.74 -0.18
N ALA A 12 -9.68 1.96 -0.43
CA ALA A 12 -9.15 2.00 -1.79
C ALA A 12 -9.42 0.68 -2.53
N ALA A 13 -9.27 -0.48 -1.88
CA ALA A 13 -9.59 -1.76 -2.49
C ALA A 13 -11.08 -1.89 -2.88
N LYS A 14 -12.00 -1.39 -2.05
CA LYS A 14 -13.45 -1.36 -2.36
C LYS A 14 -13.77 -0.49 -3.57
N HIS A 15 -13.04 0.61 -3.75
CA HIS A 15 -13.16 1.49 -4.91
C HIS A 15 -12.43 0.99 -6.17
N GLY A 16 -11.88 -0.23 -6.13
CA GLY A 16 -11.30 -0.88 -7.31
C GLY A 16 -9.81 -0.60 -7.54
N PHE A 17 -9.13 0.08 -6.61
CA PHE A 17 -7.67 0.22 -6.68
C PHE A 17 -7.01 -1.16 -6.55
N LYS A 18 -6.09 -1.46 -7.46
CA LYS A 18 -5.46 -2.80 -7.57
C LYS A 18 -4.04 -2.86 -7.02
N ARG A 19 -3.36 -1.72 -6.93
CA ARG A 19 -1.97 -1.62 -6.48
C ARG A 19 -1.85 -0.44 -5.52
N ALA A 20 -1.11 -0.62 -4.44
CA ALA A 20 -0.79 0.43 -3.48
C ALA A 20 0.67 0.35 -3.07
N ILE A 21 1.40 1.46 -3.20
CA ILE A 21 2.76 1.61 -2.67
C ILE A 21 2.65 2.32 -1.33
N VAL A 22 3.18 1.70 -0.27
CA VAL A 22 3.05 2.21 1.10
C VAL A 22 4.39 2.20 1.84
N PRO A 23 4.60 3.11 2.80
CA PRO A 23 5.74 2.99 3.72
C PRO A 23 5.71 1.65 4.45
N ARG A 24 6.87 1.05 4.73
CA ARG A 24 6.98 -0.25 5.42
C ARG A 24 6.25 -0.29 6.77
N GLY A 25 6.26 0.81 7.53
CA GLY A 25 5.51 0.93 8.79
C GLY A 25 3.99 0.99 8.64
N ASN A 26 3.49 1.15 7.41
CA ASN A 26 2.08 1.18 7.05
C ASN A 26 1.65 -0.10 6.30
N ALA A 27 2.55 -1.05 6.09
CA ALA A 27 2.22 -2.32 5.46
C ALA A 27 1.15 -3.04 6.30
N PRO A 28 0.09 -3.56 5.66
CA PRO A 28 -0.96 -4.26 6.38
C PRO A 28 -0.41 -5.55 6.97
N LYS A 29 -0.92 -5.93 8.15
CA LYS A 29 -0.53 -7.20 8.80
C LYS A 29 -1.11 -8.44 8.10
N GLY A 30 -2.09 -8.25 7.23
CA GLY A 30 -2.74 -9.30 6.46
C GLY A 30 -2.99 -8.86 5.04
N GLU A 31 -3.34 -9.82 4.19
CA GLU A 31 -3.66 -9.55 2.79
C GLU A 31 -4.91 -8.68 2.65
N ILE A 32 -4.87 -7.76 1.69
CA ILE A 32 -6.04 -6.96 1.29
C ILE A 32 -6.55 -7.55 -0.01
N LYS A 33 -7.70 -8.22 0.06
CA LYS A 33 -8.26 -8.95 -1.07
C LYS A 33 -8.43 -8.03 -2.29
N GLY A 34 -7.87 -8.44 -3.41
CA GLY A 34 -7.97 -7.70 -4.68
C GLY A 34 -7.03 -6.50 -4.81
N MET A 35 -6.09 -6.32 -3.87
CA MET A 35 -5.08 -5.26 -3.90
C MET A 35 -3.68 -5.83 -3.63
N GLN A 36 -2.74 -5.54 -4.52
CA GLN A 36 -1.31 -5.76 -4.30
C GLN A 36 -0.74 -4.59 -3.49
N VAL A 37 -0.11 -4.87 -2.36
CA VAL A 37 0.53 -3.85 -1.53
C VAL A 37 2.05 -3.99 -1.60
N ILE A 38 2.74 -2.92 -1.98
CA ILE A 38 4.19 -2.85 -2.14
C ILE A 38 4.74 -1.97 -1.02
N ALA A 39 5.51 -2.58 -0.11
CA ALA A 39 6.03 -1.90 1.08
C ALA A 39 7.46 -1.39 0.85
N VAL A 40 7.64 -0.06 0.89
CA VAL A 40 8.91 0.61 0.62
C VAL A 40 9.48 1.34 1.84
N ALA A 41 10.80 1.49 1.90
CA ALA A 41 11.50 2.26 2.93
C ALA A 41 12.05 3.60 2.44
N LYS A 42 12.28 3.74 1.14
CA LYS A 42 12.88 4.93 0.52
C LYS A 42 12.11 5.34 -0.72
N LEU A 43 12.26 6.60 -1.12
CA LEU A 43 11.63 7.13 -2.33
C LEU A 43 12.07 6.38 -3.59
N SER A 44 13.35 5.99 -3.70
CA SER A 44 13.85 5.23 -4.86
C SER A 44 13.09 3.94 -5.08
N GLU A 45 12.87 3.15 -4.02
CA GLU A 45 12.09 1.90 -4.09
C GLU A 45 10.64 2.14 -4.53
N ALA A 46 10.06 3.31 -4.22
CA ALA A 46 8.72 3.66 -4.68
C ALA A 46 8.69 3.97 -6.18
N LEU A 47 9.74 4.62 -6.70
CA LEU A 47 9.89 4.92 -8.12
C LEU A 47 10.14 3.64 -8.92
N ASP A 48 11.02 2.76 -8.43
CA ASP A 48 11.32 1.46 -9.04
C ASP A 48 10.06 0.56 -9.13
N ALA A 49 9.06 0.79 -8.27
CA ALA A 49 7.81 0.05 -8.27
C ALA A 49 6.75 0.58 -9.24
N LEU A 50 6.99 1.69 -9.95
CA LEU A 50 6.09 2.24 -10.98
C LEU A 50 6.27 1.58 -12.34
N ASP A 51 7.47 1.09 -12.62
CA ASP A 51 7.85 0.35 -13.82
C ASP A 51 7.40 -1.12 -13.77
#